data_AF-A0A3L8SXH4-F1
#
_entry.id   AF-A0A3L8SXH4-F1
#
_cell.length_a   1.000
_cell.length_b   1.000
_cell.length_c   1.000
_cell.angle_alpha   90.00
_cell.angle_beta   90.00
_cell.angle_gamma   90.00
#
_symmetry.space_group_name_H-M   'P 1'
#
loop_
_entity.id
_entity.type
_entity.pdbx_description
1 polymer ?
#
loop_
_entity_poly.entity_id
_entity_poly.type
_entity_poly.pdbx_seq_one_letter_code
_entity_poly.pdbx_strand_id
1 'polypeptide(L)'
;MISVLGVLMGISQPWVSFPVSSFEGFELLINTLSESESTQDDLQLLWFCHSAVLPWPGTMRLWVCITLLSTVLCASADRPRIFDGIIRAGQFVRDAAGGAGDMFRAYKDMREANYKGADKYFHARGNYDAARRGPGGAWAARVISDARENWQSGVSGRGAEDTRLDQEANAWGRSGGDPNRYRPKGLPSKY
;
A
#
# COMPACT_ATOMS: atom_id res chain seq x y z
N MET A 1 22.98 -11.45 57.53
CA MET A 1 23.87 -10.82 56.53
C MET A 1 23.13 -9.63 55.96
N ILE A 2 23.71 -8.45 56.15
CA ILE A 2 23.16 -7.15 55.74
C ILE A 2 23.35 -6.99 54.23
N SER A 3 22.31 -6.59 53.52
CA SER A 3 22.41 -5.64 52.41
C SER A 3 21.24 -4.66 52.51
N VAL A 4 21.57 -3.51 53.08
CA VAL A 4 20.77 -2.29 53.19
C VAL A 4 20.65 -1.65 51.80
N LEU A 5 19.42 -1.31 51.38
CA LEU A 5 19.03 0.01 50.85
C LEU A 5 17.60 -0.09 50.28
N GLY A 6 16.63 0.27 51.11
CA GLY A 6 15.37 0.79 50.60
C GLY A 6 15.59 2.20 50.06
N VAL A 7 14.71 2.59 49.13
CA VAL A 7 14.03 3.90 48.98
C VAL A 7 13.77 4.13 47.49
N LEU A 8 12.54 3.86 47.06
CA LEU A 8 11.65 4.82 46.40
C LEU A 8 10.40 4.10 45.87
N MET A 9 9.26 4.64 46.26
CA MET A 9 7.89 4.28 45.88
C MET A 9 7.26 3.19 46.76
N GLY A 10 6.77 3.65 47.91
CA GLY A 10 5.86 2.88 48.75
C GLY A 10 4.57 2.57 48.01
N ILE A 11 4.32 1.28 47.79
CA ILE A 11 3.00 0.77 47.45
C ILE A 11 2.86 -0.59 48.15
N SER A 12 2.50 -0.57 49.44
CA SER A 12 1.93 -1.73 50.09
C SER A 12 0.41 -1.55 50.12
N GLN A 13 -0.29 -2.12 49.15
CA GLN A 13 -1.73 -2.34 49.27
C GLN A 13 -2.04 -3.80 48.90
N PRO A 14 -2.79 -4.53 49.74
CA PRO A 14 -3.13 -5.92 49.49
C PRO A 14 -4.16 -6.03 48.36
N TRP A 15 -4.10 -7.15 47.64
CA TRP A 15 -5.08 -7.56 46.65
C TRP A 15 -6.49 -7.62 47.27
N VAL A 16 -7.30 -6.61 47.00
CA VAL A 16 -8.74 -6.64 47.27
C VAL A 16 -9.44 -7.10 46.00
N SER A 17 -10.06 -8.27 46.07
CA SER A 17 -10.93 -8.79 45.03
C SER A 17 -12.15 -7.87 44.90
N PHE A 18 -12.28 -7.16 43.78
CA PHE A 18 -13.46 -6.35 43.50
C PHE A 18 -14.56 -7.22 42.88
N PRO A 19 -15.79 -7.21 43.42
CA PRO A 19 -16.94 -7.81 42.74
C PRO A 19 -17.32 -6.93 41.55
N VAL A 20 -17.29 -7.51 40.34
CA VAL A 20 -17.75 -6.87 39.09
C VAL A 20 -19.27 -6.80 39.11
N SER A 21 -19.82 -5.85 39.87
CA SER A 21 -21.25 -5.51 39.80
C SER A 21 -21.54 -4.17 40.45
N SER A 22 -21.03 -3.06 39.90
CA SER A 22 -21.64 -1.76 40.14
C SER A 22 -21.18 -0.70 39.15
N PHE A 23 -22.10 0.21 38.90
CA PHE A 23 -22.14 1.35 37.98
C PHE A 23 -20.88 2.24 37.95
N GLU A 24 -19.98 2.11 38.93
CA GLU A 24 -18.81 2.98 39.14
C GLU A 24 -17.71 2.81 38.08
N GLY A 25 -17.56 1.60 37.53
CA GLY A 25 -16.55 1.35 36.49
C GLY A 25 -16.86 2.03 35.15
N PHE A 26 -18.12 2.31 34.87
CA PHE A 26 -18.55 2.96 33.62
C PHE A 26 -18.39 4.47 33.68
N GLU A 27 -18.73 5.09 34.81
CA GLU A 27 -18.49 6.51 35.07
C GLU A 27 -16.99 6.86 35.02
N LEU A 28 -16.14 5.95 35.54
CA LEU A 28 -14.69 6.11 35.47
C LEU A 28 -14.17 6.06 34.02
N LEU A 29 -14.76 5.21 33.17
CA LEU A 29 -14.43 5.10 31.75
C LEU A 29 -14.86 6.37 30.98
N ILE A 30 -16.06 6.90 31.24
CA ILE A 30 -16.57 8.14 30.63
C ILE A 30 -15.69 9.34 30.99
N ASN A 31 -15.33 9.48 32.27
CA ASN A 31 -14.46 10.57 32.72
C ASN A 31 -13.06 10.46 32.12
N THR A 32 -12.52 9.24 32.00
CA THR A 32 -11.22 9.01 31.38
C THR A 32 -11.22 9.32 29.87
N LEU A 33 -12.31 9.00 29.17
CA LEU A 33 -12.46 9.31 27.73
C LEU A 33 -12.77 10.80 27.48
N SER A 34 -13.39 11.49 28.44
CA SER A 34 -13.63 12.94 28.39
C SER A 34 -12.33 13.76 28.51
N GLU A 35 -11.26 13.18 29.04
CA GLU A 35 -9.94 13.84 29.19
C GLU A 35 -9.05 13.65 27.95
N SER A 36 -9.41 12.76 27.01
CA SER A 36 -8.73 12.65 25.71
C SER A 36 -9.42 13.55 24.69
N GLU A 37 -8.69 14.53 24.15
CA GLU A 37 -9.19 15.46 23.13
C GLU A 37 -9.84 14.73 21.94
N SER A 38 -11.17 14.65 21.92
CA SER A 38 -11.94 14.39 20.71
C SER A 38 -13.25 15.16 20.74
N THR A 39 -13.62 15.60 19.54
CA THR A 39 -14.51 16.71 19.22
C THR A 39 -15.90 16.63 19.87
N GLN A 40 -16.49 17.79 20.14
CA GLN A 40 -17.81 17.96 20.77
C GLN A 40 -18.94 17.13 20.13
N ASP A 41 -18.76 16.67 18.88
CA ASP A 41 -19.65 15.75 18.16
C ASP A 41 -19.65 14.32 18.76
N ASP A 42 -18.54 13.86 19.34
CA ASP A 42 -18.39 12.54 19.97
C ASP A 42 -19.14 12.46 21.32
N LEU A 43 -19.18 13.57 22.05
CA LEU A 43 -19.96 13.69 23.30
C LEU A 43 -21.47 13.69 23.06
N GLN A 44 -21.93 14.27 21.95
CA GLN A 44 -23.35 14.24 21.59
C GLN A 44 -23.83 12.84 21.20
N LEU A 45 -23.01 12.09 20.46
CA LEU A 45 -23.27 10.68 20.14
C LEU A 45 -23.35 9.81 21.40
N LEU A 46 -22.43 10.00 22.35
CA LEU A 46 -22.45 9.30 23.63
C LEU A 46 -23.70 9.63 24.46
N TRP A 47 -24.12 10.90 24.50
CA TRP A 47 -25.33 11.32 25.21
C TRP A 47 -26.62 10.78 24.57
N PHE A 48 -26.68 10.72 23.24
CA PHE A 48 -27.81 10.12 22.51
C PHE A 48 -27.89 8.61 22.75
N CYS A 49 -26.75 7.91 22.73
CA CYS A 49 -26.65 6.49 23.06
C CYS A 49 -27.05 6.20 24.51
N HIS A 50 -26.63 7.03 25.46
CA HIS A 50 -27.02 6.90 26.86
C HIS A 50 -28.54 7.05 27.05
N SER A 51 -29.14 8.05 26.41
CA SER A 51 -30.58 8.34 26.49
C SER A 51 -31.47 7.25 25.87
N ALA A 52 -30.98 6.57 24.82
CA ALA A 52 -31.70 5.48 24.16
C ALA A 52 -31.72 4.17 24.96
N VAL A 53 -30.77 3.98 25.88
CA VAL A 53 -30.59 2.74 26.66
C VAL A 53 -31.38 2.77 27.99
N LEU A 54 -31.61 3.95 28.56
CA LEU A 54 -32.28 4.12 29.86
C LEU A 54 -33.74 3.61 29.99
N PRO A 55 -34.61 3.57 28.96
CA PRO A 55 -35.99 3.15 29.15
C PRO A 55 -36.22 1.63 29.16
N TRP A 56 -35.19 0.81 28.88
CA TRP A 56 -35.36 -0.62 28.67
C TRP A 56 -34.99 -1.48 29.90
N PRO A 57 -35.67 -2.62 30.13
CA PRO A 57 -35.33 -3.57 31.21
C PRO A 57 -33.86 -4.02 31.12
N GLY A 58 -33.23 -4.32 32.26
CA GLY A 58 -31.79 -4.56 32.35
C GLY A 58 -31.21 -5.59 31.36
N THR A 59 -32.00 -6.59 30.97
CA THR A 59 -31.61 -7.58 29.96
C THR A 59 -31.53 -6.99 28.55
N MET A 60 -32.43 -6.07 28.18
CA MET A 60 -32.48 -5.44 26.86
C MET A 60 -31.39 -4.39 26.66
N ARG A 61 -30.98 -3.70 27.75
CA ARG A 61 -29.84 -2.78 27.71
C ARG A 61 -28.53 -3.48 27.32
N LEU A 62 -28.31 -4.68 27.87
CA LEU A 62 -27.14 -5.49 27.55
C LEU A 62 -27.11 -5.85 26.06
N TRP A 63 -28.24 -6.28 25.49
CA TRP A 63 -28.32 -6.61 24.07
C TRP A 63 -28.10 -5.40 23.16
N VAL A 64 -28.69 -4.24 23.49
CA VAL A 64 -28.46 -3.00 22.73
C VAL A 64 -26.98 -2.60 22.79
N CYS A 65 -26.35 -2.66 23.97
CA CYS A 65 -24.91 -2.40 24.12
C CYS A 65 -24.06 -3.41 23.33
N ILE A 66 -24.39 -4.70 23.35
CA ILE A 66 -23.69 -5.72 22.57
C ILE A 66 -23.82 -5.44 21.07
N THR A 67 -25.01 -5.07 20.59
CA THR A 67 -25.24 -4.75 19.17
C THR A 67 -24.48 -3.49 18.75
N LEU A 68 -24.48 -2.44 19.57
CA LEU A 68 -23.73 -1.21 19.31
C LEU A 68 -22.21 -1.43 19.35
N LEU A 69 -21.70 -2.17 20.33
CA LEU A 69 -20.28 -2.53 20.39
C LEU A 69 -19.86 -3.41 19.21
N SER A 70 -20.72 -4.32 18.78
CA SER A 70 -20.45 -5.18 17.62
C SER A 70 -20.41 -4.37 16.31
N THR A 71 -21.33 -3.42 16.14
CA THR A 71 -21.35 -2.55 14.95
C THR A 71 -20.18 -1.57 14.94
N VAL A 72 -19.82 -0.99 16.10
CA VAL A 72 -18.61 -0.16 16.24
C VAL A 72 -17.37 -0.99 15.96
N LEU A 73 -17.24 -2.21 16.51
CA LEU A 73 -16.09 -3.10 16.25
C LEU A 73 -16.00 -3.50 14.77
N CYS A 74 -17.13 -3.76 14.10
CA CYS A 74 -17.18 -4.05 12.67
C CYS A 74 -16.89 -2.82 11.80
N ALA A 75 -17.27 -1.62 12.24
CA ALA A 75 -17.03 -0.37 11.53
C ALA A 75 -15.62 0.21 11.78
N SER A 76 -15.03 -0.06 12.95
CA SER A 76 -13.67 0.32 13.34
C SER A 76 -12.62 -0.73 12.94
N ALA A 77 -13.06 -1.89 12.45
CA ALA A 77 -12.19 -2.83 11.76
C ALA A 77 -11.82 -2.22 10.40
N ASP A 78 -10.84 -1.33 10.39
CA ASP A 78 -9.97 -1.13 9.24
C ASP A 78 -9.72 -2.51 8.62
N ARG A 79 -9.96 -2.68 7.31
CA ARG A 79 -9.63 -3.94 6.61
C ARG A 79 -8.27 -4.39 7.14
N PRO A 80 -8.12 -5.61 7.70
CA PRO A 80 -6.91 -5.96 8.43
C PRO A 80 -5.72 -5.64 7.53
N ARG A 81 -4.71 -4.90 8.02
CA ARG A 81 -3.57 -4.45 7.19
C ARG A 81 -2.93 -5.59 6.37
N ILE A 82 -3.09 -6.82 6.83
CA ILE A 82 -2.77 -8.09 6.16
C ILE A 82 -3.54 -8.25 4.83
N PHE A 83 -4.86 -8.08 4.80
CA PHE A 83 -5.67 -8.17 3.58
C PHE A 83 -5.25 -7.12 2.54
N ASP A 84 -5.05 -5.87 2.96
CA ASP A 84 -4.57 -4.83 2.06
C ASP A 84 -3.16 -5.15 1.53
N GLY A 85 -2.30 -5.75 2.35
CA GLY A 85 -0.99 -6.25 1.95
C GLY A 85 -1.08 -7.33 0.87
N ILE A 86 -1.97 -8.30 1.03
CA ILE A 86 -2.20 -9.40 0.06
C ILE A 86 -2.70 -8.83 -1.27
N ILE A 87 -3.67 -7.91 -1.24
CA ILE A 87 -4.20 -7.28 -2.46
C ILE A 87 -3.11 -6.49 -3.20
N ARG A 88 -2.30 -5.70 -2.49
CA ARG A 88 -1.19 -4.95 -3.09
C ARG A 88 -0.12 -5.88 -3.69
N ALA A 89 0.22 -6.97 -3.00
CA ALA A 89 1.16 -7.97 -3.52
C ALA A 89 0.62 -8.65 -4.80
N GLY A 90 -0.66 -9.03 -4.80
CA GLY A 90 -1.32 -9.60 -5.97
C GLY A 90 -1.35 -8.64 -7.16
N GLN A 91 -1.64 -7.36 -6.92
CA GLN A 91 -1.59 -6.31 -7.94
C GLN A 91 -0.17 -6.15 -8.51
N PHE A 92 0.85 -6.06 -7.65
CA PHE A 92 2.23 -5.95 -8.08
C PHE A 92 2.65 -7.10 -9.01
N VAL A 93 2.34 -8.35 -8.65
CA VAL A 93 2.66 -9.52 -9.48
C VAL A 93 1.95 -9.47 -10.83
N ARG A 94 0.66 -9.09 -10.82
CA ARG A 94 -0.12 -8.94 -12.06
C ARG A 94 0.47 -7.85 -12.96
N ASP A 95 0.83 -6.71 -12.39
CA ASP A 95 1.43 -5.60 -13.14
C ASP A 95 2.79 -5.99 -13.71
N ALA A 96 3.61 -6.73 -12.94
CA ALA A 96 4.91 -7.23 -13.38
C ALA A 96 4.80 -8.23 -14.53
N ALA A 97 3.90 -9.21 -14.43
CA ALA A 97 3.64 -10.17 -15.50
C ALA A 97 3.13 -9.47 -16.77
N GLY A 98 2.23 -8.50 -16.61
CA GLY A 98 1.75 -7.67 -17.71
C GLY A 98 2.86 -6.84 -18.35
N GLY A 99 3.71 -6.21 -17.53
CA GLY A 99 4.81 -5.36 -17.99
C GLY A 99 5.87 -6.16 -18.75
N ALA A 100 6.19 -7.37 -18.28
CA ALA A 100 7.05 -8.29 -19.02
C ALA A 100 6.45 -8.65 -20.40
N GLY A 101 5.13 -8.87 -20.46
CA GLY A 101 4.41 -9.10 -21.71
C GLY A 101 4.48 -7.92 -22.69
N ASP A 102 4.42 -6.69 -22.18
CA ASP A 102 4.53 -5.49 -23.02
C ASP A 102 5.97 -5.27 -23.51
N MET A 103 6.98 -5.51 -22.66
CA MET A 103 8.39 -5.51 -23.07
C MET A 103 8.66 -6.52 -24.18
N PHE A 104 8.11 -7.73 -24.06
CA PHE A 104 8.22 -8.76 -25.09
C PHE A 104 7.49 -8.36 -26.38
N ARG A 105 6.31 -7.74 -26.30
CA ARG A 105 5.59 -7.22 -27.47
C ARG A 105 6.40 -6.14 -28.18
N ALA A 106 7.01 -5.21 -27.45
CA ALA A 106 7.89 -4.20 -28.03
C ALA A 106 9.10 -4.82 -28.75
N TYR A 107 9.71 -5.85 -28.17
CA TYR A 107 10.78 -6.60 -28.84
C TYR A 107 10.30 -7.28 -30.13
N LYS A 108 9.13 -7.93 -30.11
CA LYS A 108 8.57 -8.57 -31.31
C LYS A 108 8.25 -7.56 -32.41
N ASP A 109 7.62 -6.45 -32.07
CA ASP A 109 7.28 -5.40 -33.02
C ASP A 109 8.54 -4.74 -33.60
N MET A 110 9.57 -4.51 -32.79
CA MET A 110 10.88 -4.05 -33.25
C MET A 110 11.48 -5.02 -34.28
N ARG A 111 11.35 -6.33 -34.00
CA ARG A 111 11.87 -7.37 -34.88
C ARG A 111 11.07 -7.49 -36.18
N GLU A 112 9.75 -7.39 -36.10
CA GLU A 112 8.84 -7.43 -37.23
C GLU A 112 9.00 -6.18 -38.12
N ALA A 113 9.08 -4.99 -37.51
CA ALA A 113 9.22 -3.73 -38.23
C ALA A 113 10.53 -3.68 -39.01
N ASN A 114 11.59 -4.28 -38.46
CA ASN A 114 12.94 -4.31 -39.04
C ASN A 114 13.38 -2.94 -39.59
N TYR A 115 13.06 -1.88 -38.86
CA TYR A 115 13.12 -0.51 -39.35
C TYR A 115 14.35 0.23 -38.83
N LYS A 116 15.13 0.83 -39.74
CA LYS A 116 16.37 1.53 -39.38
C LYS A 116 16.07 2.74 -38.48
N GLY A 117 16.76 2.81 -37.35
CA GLY A 117 16.63 3.92 -36.39
C GLY A 117 15.41 3.85 -35.47
N ALA A 118 14.62 2.77 -35.51
CA ALA A 118 13.43 2.63 -34.66
C ALA A 118 13.70 1.96 -33.29
N ASP A 119 14.92 1.47 -33.04
CA ASP A 119 15.26 0.72 -31.83
C ASP A 119 14.89 1.50 -30.55
N LYS A 120 15.30 2.79 -30.46
CA LYS A 120 14.99 3.67 -29.32
C LYS A 120 13.49 3.92 -29.13
N TYR A 121 12.73 3.95 -30.22
CA TYR A 121 11.26 4.02 -30.15
C TYR A 121 10.68 2.80 -29.46
N PHE A 122 11.10 1.60 -29.85
CA PHE A 122 10.58 0.37 -29.24
C PHE A 122 11.06 0.19 -27.79
N HIS A 123 12.27 0.65 -27.46
CA HIS A 123 12.77 0.74 -26.09
C HIS A 123 11.89 1.63 -25.20
N ALA A 124 11.62 2.86 -25.66
CA ALA A 124 10.76 3.79 -24.95
C ALA A 124 9.31 3.28 -24.86
N ARG A 125 8.74 2.76 -25.95
CA ARG A 125 7.36 2.26 -26.01
C ARG A 125 7.14 1.08 -25.07
N GLY A 126 8.04 0.08 -25.08
CA GLY A 126 7.96 -1.06 -24.18
C GLY A 126 7.99 -0.65 -22.71
N ASN A 127 8.90 0.26 -22.35
CA ASN A 127 9.00 0.78 -20.99
C ASN A 127 7.78 1.63 -20.59
N TYR A 128 7.25 2.44 -21.51
CA TYR A 128 6.04 3.25 -21.30
C TYR A 128 4.81 2.38 -21.06
N ASP A 129 4.56 1.38 -21.91
CA ASP A 129 3.43 0.48 -21.78
C ASP A 129 3.51 -0.34 -20.47
N ALA A 130 4.69 -0.86 -20.16
CA ALA A 130 4.91 -1.62 -18.93
C ALA A 130 4.74 -0.74 -17.68
N ALA A 131 5.32 0.46 -17.64
CA ALA A 131 5.22 1.36 -16.48
C ALA A 131 3.77 1.81 -16.21
N ARG A 132 2.96 1.98 -17.26
CA ARG A 132 1.54 2.34 -17.15
C ARG A 132 0.67 1.26 -16.50
N ARG A 133 1.18 0.04 -16.34
CA ARG A 133 0.47 -1.00 -15.57
C ARG A 133 0.51 -0.75 -14.07
N GLY A 134 1.53 -0.04 -13.58
CA GLY A 134 1.74 0.19 -12.16
C GLY A 134 3.16 -0.17 -11.69
N PRO A 135 3.40 -0.16 -10.37
CA PRO A 135 4.74 -0.36 -9.80
C PRO A 135 5.41 -1.66 -10.22
N GLY A 136 4.65 -2.76 -10.32
CA GLY A 136 5.17 -4.05 -10.78
C GLY A 136 5.61 -4.03 -12.24
N GLY A 137 4.86 -3.35 -13.10
CA GLY A 137 5.18 -3.21 -14.51
C GLY A 137 6.43 -2.34 -14.73
N ALA A 138 6.55 -1.23 -14.00
CA ALA A 138 7.75 -0.39 -14.01
C ALA A 138 8.99 -1.14 -13.50
N TRP A 139 8.84 -1.98 -12.47
CA TRP A 139 9.90 -2.86 -11.98
C TRP A 139 10.32 -3.88 -13.06
N ALA A 140 9.36 -4.55 -13.69
CA ALA A 140 9.65 -5.53 -14.74
C ALA A 140 10.37 -4.88 -15.93
N ALA A 141 9.93 -3.69 -16.35
CA ALA A 141 10.56 -2.93 -17.42
C ALA A 141 12.03 -2.62 -17.11
N ARG A 142 12.34 -2.18 -15.88
CA ARG A 142 13.72 -1.94 -15.44
C ARG A 142 14.57 -3.20 -15.48
N VAL A 143 14.11 -4.28 -14.85
CA VAL A 143 14.87 -5.55 -14.78
C VAL A 143 15.17 -6.10 -16.17
N ILE A 144 14.19 -6.08 -17.07
CA ILE A 144 14.35 -6.59 -18.44
C ILE A 144 15.29 -5.69 -19.26
N SER A 145 15.18 -4.36 -19.12
CA SER A 145 16.10 -3.41 -19.76
C SER A 145 17.55 -3.65 -19.33
N ASP A 146 17.80 -3.75 -18.02
CA ASP A 146 19.14 -3.95 -17.46
C ASP A 146 19.72 -5.32 -17.87
N ALA A 147 18.90 -6.37 -17.88
CA ALA A 147 19.31 -7.70 -18.35
C ALA A 147 19.70 -7.70 -19.85
N ARG A 148 18.92 -7.01 -20.69
CA ARG A 148 19.22 -6.88 -22.12
C ARG A 148 20.51 -6.10 -22.35
N GLU A 149 20.73 -5.02 -21.61
CA GLU A 149 21.96 -4.24 -21.69
C GLU A 149 23.19 -5.09 -21.35
N ASN A 150 23.15 -5.82 -20.22
CA ASN A 150 24.26 -6.64 -19.77
C ASN A 150 24.63 -7.72 -20.81
N TRP A 151 23.62 -8.31 -21.46
CA TRP A 151 23.85 -9.23 -22.58
C TRP A 151 24.51 -8.52 -23.77
N GLN A 152 24.08 -7.30 -24.09
CA GLN A 152 24.59 -6.56 -25.24
C GLN A 152 26.03 -6.09 -25.06
N SER A 153 26.38 -5.55 -23.89
CA SER A 153 27.71 -5.05 -23.59
C SER A 153 28.72 -6.18 -23.37
N GLY A 154 28.34 -7.25 -22.66
CA GLY A 154 29.24 -8.34 -22.31
C GLY A 154 29.39 -9.42 -23.38
N VAL A 155 28.31 -9.74 -24.11
CA VAL A 155 28.28 -10.91 -25.03
C VAL A 155 28.27 -10.48 -26.49
N SER A 156 27.46 -9.47 -26.85
CA SER A 156 27.34 -9.05 -28.26
C SER A 156 28.40 -8.05 -28.73
N GLY A 157 29.21 -7.51 -27.81
CA GLY A 157 30.30 -6.57 -28.14
C GLY A 157 29.83 -5.17 -28.55
N ARG A 158 28.68 -4.69 -28.05
CA ARG A 158 28.17 -3.34 -28.35
C ARG A 158 29.00 -2.25 -27.65
N GLY A 159 29.10 -1.08 -28.30
CA GLY A 159 29.81 0.09 -27.76
C GLY A 159 29.02 0.81 -26.66
N ALA A 160 29.75 1.44 -25.73
CA ALA A 160 29.17 2.09 -24.55
C ALA A 160 28.22 3.27 -24.85
N GLU A 161 28.41 3.98 -25.98
CA GLU A 161 27.56 5.10 -26.35
C GLU A 161 26.16 4.64 -26.81
N ASP A 162 26.08 3.53 -27.54
CA ASP A 162 24.79 2.93 -27.93
C ASP A 162 24.02 2.50 -26.68
N THR A 163 24.71 1.86 -25.73
CA THR A 163 24.16 1.48 -24.43
C THR A 163 23.58 2.68 -23.66
N ARG A 164 24.31 3.81 -23.60
CA ARG A 164 23.84 5.02 -22.90
C ARG A 164 22.55 5.57 -23.50
N LEU A 165 22.47 5.61 -24.83
CA LEU A 165 21.29 6.11 -25.53
C LEU A 165 20.08 5.17 -25.39
N ASP A 166 20.31 3.85 -25.32
CA ASP A 166 19.24 2.89 -25.08
C ASP A 166 18.70 3.01 -23.65
N GLN A 167 19.56 3.25 -22.66
CA GLN A 167 19.15 3.50 -21.29
C GLN A 167 18.37 4.82 -21.14
N GLU A 168 18.75 5.86 -21.88
CA GLU A 168 17.99 7.12 -21.92
C GLU A 168 16.56 6.90 -22.46
N ALA A 169 16.42 6.17 -23.56
CA ALA A 169 15.11 5.85 -24.13
C ALA A 169 14.27 4.96 -23.18
N ASN A 170 14.89 3.96 -22.54
CA ASN A 170 14.21 3.13 -21.53
C ASN A 170 13.69 3.99 -20.36
N ALA A 171 14.53 4.89 -19.84
CA ALA A 171 14.17 5.76 -18.73
C ALA A 171 13.07 6.77 -19.11
N TRP A 172 13.15 7.36 -20.31
CA TRP A 172 12.12 8.27 -20.83
C TRP A 172 10.75 7.62 -20.91
N GLY A 173 10.68 6.41 -21.50
CA GLY A 173 9.41 5.68 -21.56
C GLY A 173 8.88 5.34 -20.16
N ARG A 174 9.76 4.81 -19.30
CA ARG A 174 9.40 4.36 -17.95
C ARG A 174 8.94 5.50 -17.04
N SER A 175 9.40 6.73 -17.28
CA SER A 175 8.93 7.93 -16.56
C SER A 175 7.61 8.50 -17.10
N GLY A 176 7.03 7.90 -18.14
CA GLY A 176 5.78 8.34 -18.75
C GLY A 176 5.98 9.34 -19.90
N GLY A 177 7.21 9.55 -20.36
CA GLY A 177 7.48 10.37 -21.54
C GLY A 177 6.94 9.73 -22.82
N ASP A 178 6.49 10.56 -23.76
CA ASP A 178 5.93 10.09 -25.05
C ASP A 178 6.99 9.34 -25.87
N PRO A 179 6.80 8.04 -26.17
CA PRO A 179 7.73 7.27 -27.00
C PRO A 179 7.94 7.85 -28.39
N ASN A 180 6.97 8.62 -28.92
CA ASN A 180 7.08 9.22 -30.25
C ASN A 180 8.21 10.24 -30.39
N ARG A 181 8.81 10.69 -29.27
CA ARG A 181 10.08 11.42 -29.27
C ARG A 181 11.18 10.73 -30.08
N TYR A 182 11.19 9.40 -30.11
CA TYR A 182 12.17 8.60 -30.85
C TYR A 182 11.61 7.97 -32.13
N ARG A 183 10.36 8.26 -32.51
CA ARG A 183 9.74 7.64 -33.67
C ARG A 183 10.40 8.14 -34.97
N PRO A 184 11.01 7.25 -35.79
CA PRO A 184 11.55 7.68 -37.07
C PRO A 184 10.43 7.97 -38.06
N LYS A 185 10.66 8.96 -38.94
CA LYS A 185 9.73 9.29 -40.03
C LYS A 185 9.51 8.05 -40.90
N GLY A 186 8.25 7.71 -41.15
CA GLY A 186 7.88 6.58 -42.01
C GLY A 186 7.75 5.23 -41.28
N LEU A 187 7.95 5.16 -39.96
CA LEU A 187 7.61 3.94 -39.20
C LEU A 187 6.09 3.68 -39.30
N PRO A 188 5.64 2.49 -39.77
CA PRO A 188 4.22 2.19 -39.95
C PRO A 188 3.40 2.46 -38.68
N SER A 189 2.25 3.11 -38.83
CA SER A 189 1.42 3.57 -37.71
C SER A 189 0.86 2.47 -36.80
N LYS A 190 0.89 1.21 -37.24
CA LYS A 190 0.51 0.06 -36.41
C LYS A 190 1.45 -0.16 -35.22
N TYR A 191 2.66 0.39 -35.29
CA TYR A 191 3.68 0.34 -34.24
C TYR A 191 3.65 1.60 -33.39
#